data_AF-A0A7M3SY74-F1
#
_entry.id   AF-A0A7M3SY74-F1
#
_cell.length_a   1.000
_cell.length_b   1.000
_cell.length_c   1.000
_cell.angle_alpha   90.00
_cell.angle_beta   90.00
_cell.angle_gamma   90.00
#
_symmetry.space_group_name_H-M   'P 1'
#
loop_
_entity.id
_entity.type
_entity.pdbx_description
1 polymer ?
#
loop_
_entity_poly.entity_id
_entity_poly.type
_entity_poly.pdbx_seq_one_letter_code
_entity_poly.pdbx_strand_id
1 'polypeptide(L)' 'MRKKEHLPEKICPVCQRPFKWRKKWEKDWENVKYCSEKCRKNKK' A
#
# COMPACT_ATOMS: atom_id res chain seq x y z
N MET A 1 -4.80 17.48 21.18
CA MET A 1 -3.91 17.03 20.07
C MET A 1 -4.62 15.93 19.29
N ARG A 2 -5.30 16.26 18.17
CA ARG A 2 -5.96 15.24 17.33
C ARG A 2 -4.88 14.51 16.53
N LYS A 3 -4.57 13.27 16.94
CA LYS A 3 -3.67 12.35 16.23
C LYS A 3 -4.23 12.16 14.82
N LYS A 4 -3.65 12.84 13.84
CA LYS A 4 -3.99 12.67 12.42
C LYS A 4 -3.84 11.18 12.12
N GLU A 5 -4.96 10.60 11.73
CA GLU A 5 -5.20 9.18 11.53
C GLU A 5 -3.97 8.47 10.97
N HIS A 6 -3.48 7.48 11.72
CA HIS A 6 -2.43 6.57 11.27
C HIS A 6 -3.02 5.71 10.15
N LEU A 7 -3.07 6.25 8.94
CA LEU A 7 -3.44 5.48 7.76
C LEU A 7 -2.54 4.25 7.71
N PRO A 8 -3.10 3.05 7.52
CA PRO A 8 -2.30 1.85 7.51
C PRO A 8 -1.26 1.96 6.38
N GLU A 9 -0.01 1.72 6.74
CA GLU A 9 1.11 1.68 5.82
C GLU A 9 1.56 0.23 5.63
N LYS A 10 1.84 -0.13 4.38
CA LYS A 10 2.32 -1.46 3.99
C LYS A 10 3.65 -1.32 3.27
N ILE A 11 4.48 -2.35 3.37
CA ILE A 11 5.75 -2.42 2.65
C ILE A 11 5.53 -3.17 1.35
N CYS A 12 5.96 -2.59 0.22
CA CYS A 12 5.91 -3.28 -1.07
C CYS A 12 7.05 -4.30 -1.15
N PRO A 13 6.80 -5.62 -1.36
CA PRO A 13 7.86 -6.63 -1.41
C PRO A 13 8.76 -6.52 -2.66
N VAL A 14 8.38 -5.72 -3.64
CA VAL A 14 9.11 -5.58 -4.92
C VAL A 14 10.11 -4.42 -4.89
N CYS A 15 9.69 -3.27 -4.35
CA CYS A 15 10.56 -2.09 -4.24
C CYS A 15 10.99 -1.77 -2.81
N GLN A 16 10.51 -2.53 -1.82
CA GLN A 16 10.78 -2.37 -0.38
C GLN A 16 10.47 -0.97 0.15
N ARG A 17 9.64 -0.20 -0.56
CA ARG A 17 9.20 1.13 -0.13
C ARG A 17 7.91 1.04 0.67
N PRO A 18 7.81 1.77 1.80
CA PRO A 18 6.56 1.91 2.52
C PRO A 18 5.58 2.71 1.67
N PHE A 19 4.32 2.28 1.63
CA PHE A 19 3.25 2.98 0.95
C PHE A 19 2.01 3.04 1.85
N LYS A 20 1.40 4.22 1.89
CA LYS A 20 0.23 4.50 2.73
C LYS A 20 -1.05 4.09 2.01
N TRP A 21 -2.06 3.74 2.79
CA TRP A 21 -3.43 3.54 2.30
C TRP A 21 -3.87 4.68 1.39
N ARG A 22 -4.59 4.34 0.33
CA ARG A 22 -5.18 5.27 -0.63
C ARG A 22 -6.65 4.93 -0.77
N LYS A 23 -7.49 5.95 -0.99
CA LYS A 23 -8.94 5.78 -1.20
C LYS A 23 -9.32 4.78 -2.29
N LYS A 24 -8.49 4.65 -3.34
CA LYS A 24 -8.68 3.66 -4.41
C LYS A 24 -8.59 2.19 -3.94
N TRP A 25 -8.08 1.96 -2.73
CA TRP A 25 -7.91 0.63 -2.14
C TRP A 25 -8.91 0.35 -1.03
N GLU A 26 -9.91 1.21 -0.81
CA GLU A 26 -10.90 1.05 0.24
C GLU A 26 -11.55 -0.35 0.25
N LYS A 27 -11.83 -0.92 -0.92
CA LYS A 27 -12.47 -2.24 -1.06
C LYS A 27 -11.51 -3.43 -1.03
N ASP A 28 -10.25 -3.22 -1.42
CA ASP A 28 -9.28 -4.30 -1.68
C ASP A 28 -8.00 -4.16 -0.85
N TRP A 29 -7.97 -3.28 0.15
CA TRP A 29 -6.76 -2.95 0.89
C TRP A 29 -6.07 -4.19 1.47
N GLU A 30 -6.84 -5.16 1.96
CA GLU A 30 -6.31 -6.44 2.48
C GLU A 30 -5.52 -7.22 1.42
N ASN A 31 -6.00 -7.22 0.17
CA ASN A 31 -5.35 -7.86 -0.99
C ASN A 31 -4.19 -7.02 -1.57
N VAL A 32 -4.15 -5.72 -1.30
CA VAL A 32 -3.10 -4.82 -1.79
C VAL A 32 -1.79 -5.07 -1.02
N LYS A 33 -0.86 -5.75 -1.70
CA LYS A 33 0.52 -6.00 -1.22
C LYS A 33 1.57 -5.13 -1.90
N TYR A 34 1.24 -4.49 -3.03
CA TYR A 34 2.19 -3.75 -3.87
C TYR A 34 1.82 -2.28 -3.95
N CYS A 35 2.82 -1.38 -3.93
CA CYS A 35 2.59 0.06 -4.01
C CYS A 35 2.00 0.53 -5.36
N SER A 36 2.16 -0.26 -6.41
CA SER A 36 1.73 0.05 -7.77
C SER A 36 1.52 -1.21 -8.59
N GLU A 37 0.75 -1.11 -9.67
CA GLU A 37 0.57 -2.20 -10.63
C GLU A 37 1.88 -2.59 -11.32
N LYS A 38 2.80 -1.63 -11.53
CA LYS A 38 4.15 -1.92 -12.02
C LYS A 38 4.88 -2.90 -11.09
N CYS A 39 4.82 -2.69 -9.78
CA CYS A 39 5.39 -3.62 -8.81
C CYS A 39 4.66 -4.98 -8.85
N ARG A 40 3.33 -4.98 -8.93
CA ARG A 40 2.56 -6.23 -9.05
C ARG A 40 2.96 -7.06 -10.28
N LYS A 41 3.17 -6.42 -11.44
CA LYS A 41 3.59 -7.07 -12.69
C LYS A 41 5.09 -7.46 -12.70
N ASN A 42 5.91 -6.77 -11.92
CA ASN A 42 7.36 -7.02 -11.83
C ASN A 42 7.73 -8.12 -10.81
N LYS A 43 6.75 -8.75 -10.17
CA LYS A 43 6.98 -9.92 -9.32
C LYS A 43 7.22 -11.14 -10.22
N LYS A 44 8.45 -11.25 -10.74
CA LYS A 44 8.93 -12.44 -11.43
C LYS A 44 9.26 -13.53 -10.41
#